data_AF-A0A5K7U052-F1
#
_entry.id   AF-A0A5K7U052-F1
#
_cell.length_a   1.000
_cell.length_b   1.000
_cell.length_c   1.000
_cell.angle_alpha   90.00
_cell.angle_beta   90.00
_cell.angle_gamma   90.00
#
_symmetry.space_group_name_H-M   'P 1'
#
loop_
_entity.id
_entity.type
_entity.pdbx_description
1 polymer ?
#
loop_
_entity_poly.entity_id
_entity_poly.type
_entity_poly.pdbx_seq_one_letter_code
_entity_poly.pdbx_strand_id
1 'polypeptide(L)'
;MPSCAERPSPVEVPAVRLPILASDNIRNIGAPESPYAFERFCVDAFPLVQEHFGIEKKPQFHNWLSSGYGKNGDSQFGVDVFDYSSFATGQCKSGQSLQASELIEDLEKLKGFPRPISDHFFLLATTQTPKKIQELVIERNEELDWKLQQLGQVLPSTPSILMPRLHVLNWEELKSILSRDFFLAAKWGFQPYGNLYKHLNEVDIKEVESAVMTTSCCIPAGGGGKSSSVLAAILNITAPLKTEDIKRIGSENRVSTYTVYGLNEFLNNIRNAVAYAQSFREIAPNLGSADRAARHEALEKLDSLVVHQGRIQAIKYLRRLGRAVKKLYSILKDPDSFFNPPGEPVFDIYGAFVDAPDDESVRIYSFVSEFDDLPSMPTEQVVWLAKFIGDETEKVRMNVTLI
;
A
#
# COMPACT_ATOMS: atom_id res chain seq x y z
N MET A 1 -53.69 -46.67 2.77
CA MET A 1 -52.49 -46.57 1.91
C MET A 1 -52.76 -45.57 0.82
N PRO A 2 -52.07 -44.42 0.83
CA PRO A 2 -51.78 -43.70 -0.40
C PRO A 2 -50.29 -43.39 -0.55
N SER A 3 -49.81 -43.69 -1.77
CA SER A 3 -48.81 -42.99 -2.58
C SER A 3 -47.48 -42.57 -1.92
N CYS A 4 -46.44 -43.33 -2.27
CA CYS A 4 -45.04 -42.90 -2.18
C CYS A 4 -44.85 -41.65 -3.07
N ALA A 5 -44.68 -40.49 -2.45
CA ALA A 5 -44.21 -39.29 -3.14
C ALA A 5 -42.73 -39.47 -3.51
N GLU A 6 -42.43 -39.31 -4.79
CA GLU A 6 -41.09 -39.34 -5.37
C GLU A 6 -40.20 -38.29 -4.71
N ARG A 7 -38.98 -38.70 -4.33
CA ARG A 7 -37.93 -37.77 -3.88
C ARG A 7 -37.54 -36.86 -5.05
N PRO A 8 -37.38 -35.55 -4.85
CA PRO A 8 -36.78 -34.70 -5.86
C PRO A 8 -35.34 -35.18 -6.11
N SER A 9 -35.00 -35.38 -7.38
CA SER A 9 -33.65 -35.71 -7.83
C SER A 9 -32.66 -34.62 -7.39
N PRO A 10 -31.40 -34.98 -7.07
CA PRO A 10 -30.38 -33.99 -6.77
C PRO A 10 -30.18 -33.10 -8.01
N VAL A 11 -30.21 -31.79 -7.80
CA VAL A 11 -29.87 -30.80 -8.83
C VAL A 11 -28.40 -31.04 -9.20
N GLU A 12 -28.17 -31.67 -10.35
CA GLU A 12 -26.83 -31.76 -10.94
C GLU A 12 -26.34 -30.33 -11.20
N VAL A 13 -25.33 -29.91 -10.43
CA VAL A 13 -24.55 -28.71 -10.75
C VAL A 13 -23.81 -29.04 -12.05
N PRO A 14 -24.08 -28.33 -13.17
CA PRO A 14 -23.45 -28.66 -14.42
C PRO A 14 -21.94 -28.43 -14.29
N ALA A 15 -21.15 -29.44 -14.64
CA ALA A 15 -19.72 -29.29 -14.87
C ALA A 15 -19.54 -28.30 -16.03
N VAL A 16 -19.35 -27.02 -15.71
CA VAL A 16 -19.13 -25.96 -16.68
C VAL A 16 -17.80 -26.24 -17.39
N ARG A 17 -17.88 -26.85 -18.58
CA ARG A 17 -16.73 -26.97 -19.48
C ARG A 17 -16.32 -25.56 -19.92
N LEU A 18 -15.06 -25.22 -19.63
CA LEU A 18 -14.44 -23.95 -19.96
C LEU A 18 -14.50 -23.66 -21.48
N PRO A 19 -14.72 -22.40 -21.91
CA PRO A 19 -14.56 -21.98 -23.29
C PRO A 19 -13.08 -22.12 -23.71
N ILE A 20 -12.84 -22.95 -24.73
CA ILE A 20 -11.52 -23.45 -25.15
C ILE A 20 -10.59 -22.35 -25.72
N LEU A 21 -11.13 -21.19 -26.14
CA LEU A 21 -10.40 -20.20 -26.93
C LEU A 21 -9.58 -19.16 -26.14
N ALA A 22 -9.80 -18.99 -24.83
CA ALA A 22 -8.96 -18.13 -24.00
C ALA A 22 -7.70 -18.85 -23.47
N SER A 23 -7.60 -20.17 -23.66
CA SER A 23 -6.68 -21.01 -22.89
C SER A 23 -5.22 -20.99 -23.35
N ASP A 24 -4.93 -20.80 -24.64
CA ASP A 24 -3.54 -21.01 -25.12
C ASP A 24 -2.58 -19.88 -24.73
N ASN A 25 -3.05 -18.64 -24.65
CA ASN A 25 -2.21 -17.47 -24.34
C ASN A 25 -1.90 -17.29 -22.84
N ILE A 26 -2.68 -17.92 -21.96
CA ILE A 26 -2.51 -17.83 -20.50
C ILE A 26 -1.91 -19.12 -19.90
N ARG A 27 -1.82 -20.21 -20.67
CA ARG A 27 -1.28 -21.51 -20.20
C ARG A 27 0.08 -21.39 -19.54
N ASN A 28 0.96 -20.55 -20.08
CA ASN A 28 2.34 -20.40 -19.61
C ASN A 28 2.50 -19.43 -18.43
N ILE A 29 1.41 -18.83 -17.95
CA ILE A 29 1.45 -17.92 -16.81
C ILE A 29 1.53 -18.76 -15.54
N GLY A 30 2.69 -18.71 -14.88
CA GLY A 30 2.93 -19.30 -13.57
C GLY A 30 2.21 -18.56 -12.45
N ALA A 31 2.03 -19.25 -11.32
CA ALA A 31 1.58 -18.60 -10.09
C ALA A 31 2.63 -17.59 -9.59
N PRO A 32 2.23 -16.57 -8.81
CA PRO A 32 3.16 -15.70 -8.12
C PRO A 32 4.21 -16.50 -7.36
N GLU A 33 5.48 -16.14 -7.52
CA GLU A 33 6.61 -16.93 -6.98
C GLU A 33 6.75 -16.80 -5.47
N SER A 34 6.40 -15.62 -4.92
CA SER A 34 6.50 -15.37 -3.48
C SER A 34 5.15 -15.62 -2.78
N PRO A 35 5.16 -16.16 -1.55
CA PRO A 35 3.96 -16.29 -0.73
C PRO A 35 3.18 -14.99 -0.56
N TYR A 36 3.92 -13.88 -0.40
CA TYR A 36 3.34 -12.56 -0.22
C TYR A 36 2.64 -12.05 -1.48
N ALA A 37 3.26 -12.25 -2.64
CA ALA A 37 2.63 -11.92 -3.93
C ALA A 37 1.37 -12.77 -4.16
N PHE A 38 1.41 -14.05 -3.77
CA PHE A 38 0.23 -14.92 -3.89
C PHE A 38 -0.92 -14.53 -2.95
N GLU A 39 -0.62 -14.08 -1.73
CA GLU A 39 -1.64 -13.56 -0.81
C GLU A 39 -2.30 -12.29 -1.39
N ARG A 40 -1.51 -11.36 -1.93
CA ARG A 40 -2.04 -10.18 -2.63
C ARG A 40 -2.89 -10.56 -3.84
N PHE A 41 -2.44 -11.56 -4.59
CA PHE A 41 -3.20 -12.14 -5.71
C PHE A 41 -4.55 -12.67 -5.24
N CYS A 42 -4.58 -13.47 -4.18
CA CYS A 42 -5.82 -13.98 -3.61
C CYS A 42 -6.77 -12.87 -3.23
N VAL A 43 -6.28 -11.81 -2.58
CA VAL A 43 -7.11 -10.66 -2.15
C VAL A 43 -7.80 -10.03 -3.36
N ASP A 44 -7.08 -9.81 -4.47
CA ASP A 44 -7.69 -9.25 -5.66
C ASP A 44 -8.65 -10.24 -6.36
N ALA A 45 -8.31 -11.54 -6.37
CA ALA A 45 -9.09 -12.56 -7.05
C ALA A 45 -10.37 -12.95 -6.30
N PHE A 46 -10.38 -12.81 -4.97
CA PHE A 46 -11.44 -13.32 -4.10
C PHE A 46 -12.85 -12.84 -4.49
N PRO A 47 -13.06 -11.56 -4.88
CA PRO A 47 -14.35 -11.13 -5.37
C PRO A 47 -14.89 -11.87 -6.59
N LEU A 48 -14.01 -12.20 -7.54
CA LEU A 48 -14.41 -12.98 -8.73
C LEU A 48 -14.63 -14.46 -8.39
N VAL A 49 -13.89 -14.99 -7.41
CA VAL A 49 -14.15 -16.33 -6.86
C VAL A 49 -15.55 -16.37 -6.26
N GLN A 50 -15.91 -15.41 -5.42
CA GLN A 50 -17.25 -15.35 -4.82
C GLN A 50 -18.36 -15.27 -5.89
N GLU A 51 -18.17 -14.42 -6.91
CA GLU A 51 -19.11 -14.31 -8.05
C GLU A 51 -19.24 -15.63 -8.82
N HIS A 52 -18.13 -16.32 -9.07
CA HIS A 52 -18.12 -17.61 -9.76
C HIS A 52 -19.00 -18.66 -9.06
N PHE A 53 -19.04 -18.63 -7.73
CA PHE A 53 -19.83 -19.54 -6.91
C PHE A 53 -21.24 -18.99 -6.56
N GLY A 54 -21.67 -17.91 -7.22
CA GLY A 54 -23.00 -17.34 -7.04
C GLY A 54 -23.23 -16.73 -5.66
N ILE A 55 -22.16 -16.35 -4.96
CA ILE A 55 -22.26 -15.73 -3.63
C ILE A 55 -22.69 -14.28 -3.83
N GLU A 56 -23.95 -13.98 -3.52
CA GLU A 56 -24.48 -12.62 -3.59
C GLU A 56 -23.68 -11.69 -2.67
N LYS A 57 -23.06 -10.67 -3.28
CA LYS A 57 -22.49 -9.55 -2.54
C LYS A 57 -23.58 -8.51 -2.33
N LYS A 58 -23.66 -7.95 -1.13
CA LYS A 58 -24.32 -6.65 -0.99
C LYS A 58 -23.57 -5.66 -1.89
N PRO A 59 -24.25 -4.89 -2.75
CA PRO A 59 -23.57 -3.97 -3.66
C PRO A 59 -22.72 -3.00 -2.84
N GLN A 60 -21.39 -3.13 -2.97
CA GLN A 60 -20.44 -2.16 -2.45
C GLN A 60 -19.83 -1.40 -3.63
N PHE A 61 -19.39 -0.18 -3.37
CA PHE A 61 -18.84 0.72 -4.39
C PHE A 61 -17.53 0.23 -5.04
N HIS A 62 -16.95 -0.89 -4.59
CA HIS A 62 -15.67 -1.41 -5.08
C HIS A 62 -15.61 -2.94 -5.12
N ASN A 63 -16.18 -3.56 -6.16
CA ASN A 63 -16.17 -5.02 -6.32
C ASN A 63 -14.77 -5.66 -6.41
N TRP A 64 -13.71 -4.86 -6.54
CA TRP A 64 -12.32 -5.35 -6.66
C TRP A 64 -11.48 -5.20 -5.39
N LEU A 65 -12.04 -4.58 -4.34
CA LEU A 65 -11.34 -4.38 -3.08
C LEU A 65 -11.88 -5.37 -2.05
N SER A 66 -11.39 -6.62 -2.08
CA SER A 66 -11.72 -7.62 -1.04
C SER A 66 -11.58 -7.02 0.35
N SER A 67 -12.51 -7.32 1.27
CA SER A 67 -12.76 -6.53 2.49
C SER A 67 -11.65 -6.53 3.53
N GLY A 68 -10.56 -7.26 3.34
CA GLY A 68 -9.36 -7.11 4.16
C GLY A 68 -8.48 -8.34 4.12
N TYR A 69 -7.26 -8.14 4.59
CA TYR A 69 -6.36 -9.21 4.99
C TYR A 69 -6.82 -9.74 6.35
N GLY A 70 -6.91 -11.07 6.47
CA GLY A 70 -6.92 -11.76 7.73
C GLY A 70 -5.55 -11.69 8.42
N LYS A 71 -5.41 -12.35 9.57
CA LYS A 71 -4.07 -12.68 10.08
C LYS A 71 -3.64 -13.92 9.30
N ASN A 72 -2.43 -13.95 8.71
CA ASN A 72 -1.89 -15.09 7.91
C ASN A 72 -2.54 -16.43 8.25
N GLY A 73 -2.85 -17.26 7.27
CA GLY A 73 -3.52 -18.55 7.40
C GLY A 73 -2.80 -19.52 8.32
N ASP A 74 -1.53 -19.27 8.64
CA ASP A 74 -0.75 -20.02 9.63
C ASP A 74 -0.98 -19.52 11.09
N SER A 75 -1.76 -18.46 11.27
CA SER A 75 -2.14 -17.88 12.56
C SER A 75 -3.26 -18.67 13.25
N GLN A 76 -3.65 -18.23 14.45
CA GLN A 76 -4.60 -18.92 15.34
C GLN A 76 -5.94 -19.33 14.70
N PHE A 77 -6.34 -18.73 13.57
CA PHE A 77 -7.68 -18.89 13.01
C PHE A 77 -7.75 -19.34 11.54
N GLY A 78 -6.63 -19.51 10.83
CA GLY A 78 -6.65 -20.14 9.50
C GLY A 78 -7.22 -19.31 8.33
N VAL A 79 -7.32 -17.98 8.43
CA VAL A 79 -7.97 -17.12 7.40
C VAL A 79 -7.02 -16.04 6.88
N ASP A 80 -6.73 -16.06 5.58
CA ASP A 80 -5.91 -15.06 4.88
C ASP A 80 -6.74 -13.93 4.29
N VAL A 81 -7.91 -14.25 3.72
CA VAL A 81 -8.76 -13.29 3.02
C VAL A 81 -10.20 -13.41 3.51
N PHE A 82 -10.88 -12.29 3.67
CA PHE A 82 -12.30 -12.31 3.98
C PHE A 82 -13.03 -11.13 3.35
N ASP A 83 -14.31 -11.34 3.10
CA ASP A 83 -15.23 -10.28 2.73
C ASP A 83 -16.03 -9.89 4.00
N TYR A 84 -16.28 -8.60 4.25
CA TYR A 84 -17.20 -8.14 5.30
C TYR A 84 -18.62 -7.99 4.74
N SER A 85 -18.75 -7.91 3.41
CA SER A 85 -20.02 -7.75 2.70
C SER A 85 -20.72 -9.08 2.42
N SER A 86 -19.96 -10.16 2.41
CA SER A 86 -20.43 -11.55 2.45
C SER A 86 -19.74 -12.23 3.62
N PHE A 87 -20.27 -13.29 4.21
CA PHE A 87 -19.53 -13.98 5.27
C PHE A 87 -18.39 -14.89 4.71
N ALA A 88 -18.10 -14.84 3.40
CA ALA A 88 -17.08 -15.69 2.76
C ALA A 88 -15.66 -15.37 3.21
N THR A 89 -14.91 -16.44 3.45
CA THR A 89 -13.51 -16.39 3.87
C THR A 89 -12.69 -17.35 3.05
N GLY A 90 -11.39 -17.11 2.97
CA GLY A 90 -10.47 -18.03 2.32
C GLY A 90 -9.08 -18.02 2.92
N GLN A 91 -8.33 -19.04 2.54
CA GLN A 91 -6.95 -19.27 2.91
C GLN A 91 -6.10 -19.45 1.65
N CYS A 92 -4.94 -18.81 1.64
CA CYS A 92 -4.03 -18.77 0.52
C CYS A 92 -2.81 -19.63 0.80
N LYS A 93 -2.65 -20.68 0.00
CA LYS A 93 -1.55 -21.64 0.15
C LYS A 93 -0.59 -21.54 -1.03
N SER A 94 0.50 -20.84 -0.81
CA SER A 94 1.68 -20.88 -1.68
C SER A 94 2.63 -21.98 -1.19
N GLY A 95 2.82 -23.06 -1.95
CA GLY A 95 3.74 -24.13 -1.53
C GLY A 95 3.75 -25.34 -2.45
N GLN A 96 4.78 -26.18 -2.34
CA GLN A 96 5.07 -27.28 -3.27
C GLN A 96 4.06 -28.43 -3.25
N SER A 97 3.24 -28.58 -2.20
CA SER A 97 2.19 -29.60 -2.14
C SER A 97 1.26 -29.35 -0.95
N LEU A 98 -0.03 -29.16 -1.21
CA LEU A 98 -1.05 -29.09 -0.16
C LEU A 98 -1.31 -30.49 0.45
N GLN A 99 -1.09 -30.69 1.75
CA GLN A 99 -1.34 -31.99 2.41
C GLN A 99 -2.70 -32.08 3.09
N ALA A 100 -3.26 -33.29 3.15
CA ALA A 100 -4.56 -33.53 3.78
C ALA A 100 -4.53 -33.31 5.29
N SER A 101 -3.40 -33.63 5.93
CA SER A 101 -3.16 -33.30 7.34
C SER A 101 -3.18 -31.80 7.59
N GLU A 102 -2.54 -31.00 6.73
CA GLU A 102 -2.51 -29.54 6.85
C GLU A 102 -3.91 -28.94 6.72
N LEU A 103 -4.70 -29.42 5.75
CA LEU A 103 -6.09 -28.99 5.61
C LEU A 103 -6.91 -29.34 6.86
N ILE A 104 -6.74 -30.53 7.44
CA ILE A 104 -7.40 -30.91 8.69
C ILE A 104 -7.00 -29.98 9.83
N GLU A 105 -5.71 -29.71 10.00
CA GLU A 105 -5.21 -28.78 11.02
C GLU A 105 -5.78 -27.38 10.87
N ASP A 106 -5.85 -26.86 9.64
CA ASP A 106 -6.40 -25.54 9.38
C ASP A 106 -7.91 -25.47 9.64
N LEU A 107 -8.65 -26.53 9.32
CA LEU A 107 -10.06 -26.67 9.69
C LEU A 107 -10.27 -26.74 11.21
N GLU A 108 -9.36 -27.39 11.95
CA GLU A 108 -9.41 -27.40 13.41
C GLU A 108 -9.14 -26.01 14.00
N LYS A 109 -8.18 -25.24 13.46
CA LYS A 109 -7.95 -23.84 13.87
C LYS A 109 -9.20 -22.98 13.63
N LEU A 110 -9.88 -23.21 12.52
CA LEU A 110 -11.08 -22.46 12.14
C LEU A 110 -12.20 -22.58 13.18
N LYS A 111 -12.31 -23.70 13.92
CA LYS A 111 -13.28 -23.88 15.02
C LYS A 111 -13.14 -22.84 16.13
N GLY A 112 -11.93 -22.31 16.33
CA GLY A 112 -11.65 -21.25 17.30
C GLY A 112 -12.08 -19.85 16.84
N PHE A 113 -12.52 -19.69 15.59
CA PHE A 113 -12.89 -18.39 15.05
C PHE A 113 -14.21 -17.90 15.69
N PRO A 114 -14.21 -16.74 16.37
CA PRO A 114 -15.31 -16.34 17.25
C PRO A 114 -16.51 -15.72 16.50
N ARG A 115 -16.46 -15.65 15.17
CA ARG A 115 -17.49 -15.01 14.35
C ARG A 115 -18.10 -16.04 13.39
N PRO A 116 -19.37 -15.85 12.99
CA PRO A 116 -19.93 -16.63 11.89
C PRO A 116 -19.09 -16.41 10.63
N ILE A 117 -18.67 -17.49 9.99
CA ILE A 117 -18.19 -17.48 8.61
C ILE A 117 -19.30 -18.04 7.74
N SER A 118 -19.41 -17.57 6.51
CA SER A 118 -20.44 -18.00 5.57
C SER A 118 -20.30 -19.49 5.38
N ASP A 119 -21.42 -20.11 5.09
CA ASP A 119 -21.67 -21.04 4.00
C ASP A 119 -20.46 -21.54 3.19
N HIS A 120 -19.49 -20.69 2.81
CA HIS A 120 -18.32 -21.03 2.01
C HIS A 120 -16.99 -20.68 2.68
N PHE A 121 -16.04 -21.63 2.61
CA PHE A 121 -14.62 -21.44 2.86
C PHE A 121 -13.81 -21.86 1.64
N PHE A 122 -12.92 -20.99 1.19
CA PHE A 122 -12.13 -21.20 -0.02
C PHE A 122 -10.65 -21.44 0.31
N LEU A 123 -10.10 -22.53 -0.19
CA LEU A 123 -8.67 -22.79 -0.19
C LEU A 123 -8.12 -22.49 -1.58
N LEU A 124 -7.35 -21.41 -1.69
CA LEU A 124 -6.77 -20.93 -2.94
C LEU A 124 -5.30 -21.38 -2.97
N ALA A 125 -4.92 -22.20 -3.95
CA ALA A 125 -3.60 -22.84 -3.98
C ALA A 125 -2.84 -22.59 -5.28
N THR A 126 -1.51 -22.45 -5.19
CA THR A 126 -0.62 -22.32 -6.37
C THR A 126 -0.35 -23.65 -7.07
N THR A 127 -0.66 -24.78 -6.43
CA THR A 127 -0.40 -26.13 -6.94
C THR A 127 -1.68 -26.86 -7.32
N GLN A 128 -1.53 -27.95 -8.08
CA GLN A 128 -2.64 -28.84 -8.37
C GLN A 128 -3.16 -29.47 -7.07
N THR A 129 -4.48 -29.55 -6.94
CA THR A 129 -5.12 -30.17 -5.78
C THR A 129 -4.91 -31.69 -5.82
N PRO A 130 -4.23 -32.28 -4.82
CA PRO A 130 -4.07 -33.74 -4.77
C PRO A 130 -5.42 -34.44 -4.65
N LYS A 131 -5.55 -35.63 -5.26
CA LYS A 131 -6.80 -36.42 -5.23
C LYS A 131 -7.33 -36.64 -3.79
N LYS A 132 -6.43 -36.90 -2.83
CA LYS A 132 -6.79 -37.10 -1.42
C LYS A 132 -7.48 -35.87 -0.80
N ILE A 133 -7.10 -34.67 -1.24
CA ILE A 133 -7.74 -33.42 -0.79
C ILE A 133 -9.13 -33.30 -1.39
N GLN A 134 -9.27 -33.60 -2.67
CA GLN A 134 -10.59 -33.60 -3.32
C GLN A 134 -11.54 -34.59 -2.66
N GLU A 135 -11.07 -35.81 -2.38
CA GLU A 135 -11.84 -36.84 -1.65
C GLU A 135 -12.25 -36.35 -0.27
N LEU A 136 -11.33 -35.75 0.49
CA LEU A 136 -11.61 -35.18 1.82
C LEU A 136 -12.65 -34.04 1.75
N VAL A 137 -12.56 -33.16 0.75
CA VAL A 137 -13.50 -32.05 0.57
C VAL A 137 -14.91 -32.56 0.24
N ILE A 138 -15.00 -33.58 -0.61
CA ILE A 138 -16.28 -34.23 -0.95
C ILE A 138 -16.89 -34.83 0.32
N GLU A 139 -16.14 -35.65 1.06
CA GLU A 139 -16.59 -36.28 2.30
C GLU A 139 -17.12 -35.25 3.32
N ARG A 140 -16.38 -34.15 3.52
CA ARG A 140 -16.78 -33.09 4.46
C ARG A 140 -18.01 -32.31 4.01
N ASN A 141 -18.15 -32.05 2.73
CA ASN A 141 -19.31 -31.35 2.19
C ASN A 141 -20.57 -32.25 2.23
N GLU A 142 -20.43 -33.56 2.00
CA GLU A 142 -21.52 -34.52 2.19
C GLU A 142 -21.95 -34.61 3.65
N GLU A 143 -20.99 -34.63 4.60
CA GLU A 143 -21.26 -34.58 6.04
C GLU A 143 -22.03 -33.30 6.43
N LEU A 144 -21.64 -32.15 5.87
CA LEU A 144 -22.33 -30.88 6.06
C LEU A 144 -23.76 -30.93 5.54
N ASP A 145 -23.99 -31.45 4.32
CA ASP A 145 -25.31 -31.52 3.71
C ASP A 145 -26.27 -32.41 4.50
N TRP A 146 -25.76 -33.53 5.02
CA TRP A 146 -26.53 -34.38 5.92
C TRP A 146 -26.90 -33.65 7.23
N LYS A 147 -25.98 -32.90 7.84
CA LYS A 147 -26.26 -32.11 9.06
C LYS A 147 -27.27 -30.99 8.81
N LEU A 148 -27.16 -30.30 7.68
CA LEU A 148 -28.10 -29.24 7.30
C LEU A 148 -29.52 -29.77 7.16
N GLN A 149 -29.69 -30.94 6.55
CA GLN A 149 -30.99 -31.62 6.45
C GLN A 149 -31.60 -31.97 7.81
N GLN A 150 -30.77 -32.32 8.80
CA GLN A 150 -31.24 -32.65 10.16
C GLN A 150 -31.57 -31.43 11.01
N LEU A 151 -30.73 -30.39 10.95
CA LEU A 151 -30.83 -29.23 11.84
C LEU A 151 -31.88 -28.22 11.37
N GLY A 152 -32.27 -28.24 10.08
CA GLY A 152 -33.14 -27.22 9.50
C GLY A 152 -32.56 -25.80 9.60
N GLN A 153 -31.26 -25.69 9.89
CA GLN A 153 -30.54 -24.42 10.02
C GLN A 153 -30.16 -23.88 8.65
N VAL A 154 -30.18 -22.56 8.54
CA VAL A 154 -29.67 -21.81 7.39
C VAL A 154 -28.31 -21.26 7.80
N LEU A 155 -27.28 -21.56 7.02
CA LEU A 155 -25.98 -20.91 7.11
C LEU A 155 -26.17 -19.37 6.94
N PRO A 156 -25.33 -18.49 7.53
CA PRO A 156 -24.02 -18.70 8.17
C PRO A 156 -24.08 -19.21 9.62
N SER A 157 -23.03 -19.90 10.08
CA SER A 157 -22.87 -20.35 11.47
C SER A 157 -21.43 -20.15 11.98
N THR A 158 -21.23 -20.19 13.29
CA THR A 158 -19.87 -20.23 13.85
C THR A 158 -19.22 -21.59 13.55
N PRO A 159 -17.93 -21.64 13.17
CA PRO A 159 -17.25 -22.90 12.83
C PRO A 159 -17.25 -23.97 13.92
N SER A 160 -17.33 -23.54 15.19
CA SER A 160 -17.49 -24.41 16.35
C SER A 160 -18.81 -25.19 16.38
N ILE A 161 -19.85 -24.69 15.70
CA ILE A 161 -21.19 -25.28 15.62
C ILE A 161 -21.34 -26.04 14.31
N LEU A 162 -21.01 -25.39 13.19
CA LEU A 162 -21.13 -25.98 11.86
C LEU A 162 -20.02 -25.43 10.96
N MET A 163 -19.26 -26.34 10.35
CA MET A 163 -18.21 -25.97 9.42
C MET A 163 -18.81 -25.47 8.09
N PRO A 164 -18.17 -24.51 7.42
CA PRO A 164 -18.61 -24.02 6.11
C PRO A 164 -18.38 -25.08 5.03
N ARG A 165 -19.06 -24.92 3.90
CA ARG A 165 -18.79 -25.71 2.69
C ARG A 165 -17.40 -25.38 2.17
N LEU A 166 -16.61 -26.40 1.95
CA LEU A 166 -15.22 -26.28 1.52
C LEU A 166 -15.13 -26.25 0.00
N HIS A 167 -14.36 -25.30 -0.51
CA HIS A 167 -14.03 -25.16 -1.93
C HIS A 167 -12.52 -25.11 -2.06
N VAL A 168 -11.93 -25.94 -2.92
CA VAL A 168 -10.48 -25.91 -3.18
C VAL A 168 -10.27 -25.54 -4.63
N LEU A 169 -9.53 -24.45 -4.84
CA LEU A 169 -9.24 -23.90 -6.14
C LEU A 169 -7.73 -23.94 -6.38
N ASN A 170 -7.33 -24.67 -7.43
CA ASN A 170 -5.94 -24.69 -7.88
C ASN A 170 -5.62 -23.48 -8.78
N TRP A 171 -4.34 -23.38 -9.15
CA TRP A 171 -3.86 -22.27 -9.99
C TRP A 171 -4.57 -22.16 -11.34
N GLU A 172 -4.86 -23.28 -12.02
CA GLU A 172 -5.53 -23.24 -13.32
C GLU A 172 -6.98 -22.74 -13.21
N GLU A 173 -7.68 -23.13 -12.14
CA GLU A 173 -9.02 -22.65 -11.84
C GLU A 173 -9.01 -21.16 -11.49
N LEU A 174 -8.10 -20.73 -10.62
CA LEU A 174 -7.90 -19.31 -10.25
C LEU A 174 -7.61 -18.46 -11.48
N LYS A 175 -6.68 -18.90 -12.33
CA LYS A 175 -6.31 -18.24 -13.59
C LYS A 175 -7.51 -18.12 -14.52
N SER A 176 -8.33 -19.17 -14.63
CA SER A 176 -9.54 -19.16 -15.46
C SER A 176 -10.60 -18.19 -14.92
N ILE A 177 -10.82 -18.17 -13.61
CA ILE A 177 -11.75 -17.24 -12.95
C ILE A 177 -11.29 -15.79 -13.19
N LEU A 178 -10.01 -15.50 -13.00
CA LEU A 178 -9.46 -14.15 -13.20
C LEU A 178 -9.54 -13.67 -14.65
N SER A 179 -9.34 -14.56 -15.61
CA SER A 179 -9.36 -14.21 -17.04
C SER A 179 -10.75 -13.73 -17.51
N ARG A 180 -11.78 -13.82 -16.66
CA ARG A 180 -13.10 -13.22 -16.89
C ARG A 180 -13.08 -11.70 -16.71
N ASP A 181 -12.17 -11.14 -15.93
CA ASP A 181 -11.98 -9.71 -15.75
C ASP A 181 -10.71 -9.24 -16.46
N PHE A 182 -10.88 -8.52 -17.57
CA PHE A 182 -9.78 -7.99 -18.38
C PHE A 182 -8.80 -7.12 -17.58
N PHE A 183 -9.30 -6.28 -16.68
CA PHE A 183 -8.48 -5.30 -15.97
C PHE A 183 -7.67 -5.96 -14.86
N LEU A 184 -8.27 -6.89 -14.14
CA LEU A 184 -7.57 -7.64 -13.12
C LEU A 184 -6.53 -8.58 -13.73
N ALA A 185 -6.88 -9.25 -14.83
CA ALA A 185 -5.91 -10.02 -15.62
C ALA A 185 -4.75 -9.14 -16.13
N ALA A 186 -5.05 -7.92 -16.61
CA ALA A 186 -4.03 -6.97 -17.04
C ALA A 186 -3.13 -6.49 -15.90
N LYS A 187 -3.69 -6.21 -14.70
CA LYS A 187 -2.94 -5.82 -13.49
C LYS A 187 -1.86 -6.85 -13.15
N TRP A 188 -2.22 -8.13 -13.24
CA TRP A 188 -1.32 -9.26 -12.95
C TRP A 188 -0.48 -9.69 -14.16
N GLY A 189 -0.52 -8.95 -15.27
CA GLY A 189 0.32 -9.21 -16.44
C GLY A 189 -0.12 -10.43 -17.26
N PHE A 190 -1.38 -10.85 -17.17
CA PHE A 190 -1.87 -12.06 -17.86
C PHE A 190 -2.15 -11.87 -19.36
N GLN A 191 -1.57 -10.83 -19.96
CA GLN A 191 -1.84 -10.47 -21.35
C GLN A 191 -0.79 -11.01 -22.33
N PRO A 192 -1.21 -11.52 -23.50
CA PRO A 192 -0.30 -12.06 -24.50
C PRO A 192 0.61 -11.01 -25.17
N TYR A 193 0.24 -9.73 -25.15
CA TYR A 193 0.89 -8.66 -25.92
C TYR A 193 1.68 -7.66 -25.08
N GLY A 194 2.09 -8.05 -23.87
CA GLY A 194 2.88 -7.23 -22.96
C GLY A 194 2.06 -6.73 -21.76
N ASN A 195 2.79 -6.33 -20.71
CA ASN A 195 2.16 -5.84 -19.49
C ASN A 195 1.62 -4.41 -19.71
N LEU A 196 0.29 -4.29 -19.83
CA LEU A 196 -0.42 -3.02 -19.98
C LEU A 196 -0.16 -2.09 -18.79
N TYR A 197 -0.03 -2.67 -17.59
CA TYR A 197 0.26 -1.95 -16.35
C TYR A 197 1.56 -2.46 -15.74
N LYS A 198 2.68 -1.91 -16.22
CA LYS A 198 4.04 -2.41 -15.95
C LYS A 198 4.40 -2.51 -14.47
N HIS A 199 3.84 -1.63 -13.65
CA HIS A 199 4.18 -1.44 -12.25
C HIS A 199 3.06 -1.87 -11.30
N LEU A 200 1.87 -2.24 -11.80
CA LEU A 200 0.75 -2.64 -10.94
C LEU A 200 0.78 -4.11 -10.50
N ASN A 201 1.64 -4.93 -11.10
CA ASN A 201 1.78 -6.33 -10.68
C ASN A 201 2.18 -6.39 -9.20
N GLU A 202 1.53 -7.27 -8.45
CA GLU A 202 1.70 -7.42 -7.00
C GLU A 202 1.38 -6.17 -6.16
N VAL A 203 0.87 -5.06 -6.72
CA VAL A 203 0.55 -3.87 -5.94
C VAL A 203 -0.79 -4.04 -5.23
N ASP A 204 -0.81 -3.90 -3.91
CA ASP A 204 -2.04 -3.73 -3.16
C ASP A 204 -2.53 -2.27 -3.24
N ILE A 205 -3.67 -2.08 -3.90
CA ILE A 205 -4.29 -0.76 -4.07
C ILE A 205 -4.71 -0.17 -2.71
N LYS A 206 -5.08 -1.01 -1.74
CA LYS A 206 -5.44 -0.56 -0.38
C LYS A 206 -4.23 -0.02 0.38
N GLU A 207 -3.05 -0.61 0.19
CA GLU A 207 -1.82 -0.05 0.75
C GLU A 207 -1.53 1.35 0.17
N VAL A 208 -1.75 1.55 -1.13
CA VAL A 208 -1.59 2.86 -1.78
C VAL A 208 -2.62 3.86 -1.22
N GLU A 209 -3.88 3.46 -1.14
CA GLU A 209 -4.96 4.27 -0.55
C GLU A 209 -4.63 4.64 0.90
N SER A 210 -4.23 3.67 1.73
CA SER A 210 -3.83 3.89 3.12
C SER A 210 -2.64 4.84 3.23
N ALA A 211 -1.64 4.72 2.35
CA ALA A 211 -0.53 5.66 2.29
C ALA A 211 -1.01 7.09 2.01
N VAL A 212 -1.93 7.27 1.05
CA VAL A 212 -2.53 8.56 0.69
C VAL A 212 -3.37 9.15 1.82
N MET A 213 -4.18 8.33 2.48
CA MET A 213 -5.05 8.76 3.60
C MET A 213 -4.25 9.15 4.84
N THR A 214 -3.07 8.56 5.02
CA THR A 214 -2.18 8.88 6.14
C THR A 214 -1.20 10.03 5.87
N THR A 215 -1.23 10.66 4.68
CA THR A 215 -0.35 11.80 4.36
C THR A 215 -0.57 13.02 5.25
N SER A 216 -1.78 13.19 5.81
CA SER A 216 -2.10 14.25 6.78
C SER A 216 -1.56 13.97 8.17
N CYS A 217 -1.25 12.71 8.49
CA CYS A 217 -0.72 12.31 9.78
C CYS A 217 0.70 12.84 10.00
N CYS A 218 1.10 12.88 11.26
CA CYS A 218 2.43 13.30 11.68
C CYS A 218 2.96 12.25 12.66
N ILE A 219 3.84 11.37 12.18
CA ILE A 219 4.48 10.34 13.00
C ILE A 219 5.87 10.86 13.39
N PRO A 220 6.29 10.74 14.67
CA PRO A 220 7.66 11.07 15.07
C PRO A 220 8.70 10.26 14.27
N ALA A 221 9.91 10.78 14.11
CA ALA A 221 10.98 10.17 13.32
C ALA A 221 11.20 8.65 13.61
N GLY A 222 11.15 8.25 14.89
CA GLY A 222 11.33 6.87 15.35
C GLY A 222 10.06 6.00 15.41
N GLY A 223 8.88 6.54 15.06
CA GLY A 223 7.63 5.79 15.14
C GLY A 223 7.37 4.93 13.90
N GLY A 224 6.77 3.75 14.10
CA GLY A 224 6.20 2.90 13.05
C GLY A 224 7.21 2.14 12.18
N GLY A 225 6.88 0.88 11.84
CA GLY A 225 7.64 0.10 10.86
C GLY A 225 7.65 0.80 9.49
N LYS A 226 8.82 0.83 8.85
CA LYS A 226 9.04 1.47 7.55
C LYS A 226 9.54 0.40 6.58
N SER A 227 8.97 0.34 5.38
CA SER A 227 9.50 -0.51 4.32
C SER A 227 10.81 0.09 3.77
N SER A 228 11.61 -0.74 3.10
CA SER A 228 12.85 -0.30 2.42
C SER A 228 12.59 0.82 1.40
N SER A 229 11.47 0.76 0.66
CA SER A 229 11.08 1.80 -0.30
C SER A 229 10.78 3.15 0.37
N VAL A 230 10.15 3.14 1.55
CA VAL A 230 9.90 4.35 2.35
C VAL A 230 11.21 4.93 2.88
N LEU A 231 12.11 4.08 3.36
CA LEU A 231 13.42 4.51 3.86
C LEU A 231 14.26 5.16 2.75
N ALA A 232 14.31 4.53 1.57
CA ALA A 232 14.98 5.10 0.40
C ALA A 232 14.37 6.45 -0.01
N ALA A 233 13.04 6.56 0.02
CA ALA A 233 12.34 7.81 -0.26
C ALA A 233 12.66 8.91 0.77
N ILE A 234 12.73 8.57 2.06
CA ILE A 234 13.12 9.49 3.13
C ILE A 234 14.53 10.04 2.90
N LEU A 235 15.50 9.17 2.58
CA LEU A 235 16.87 9.59 2.27
C LEU A 235 16.89 10.53 1.07
N ASN A 236 16.24 10.15 -0.03
CA ASN A 236 16.20 10.94 -1.26
C ASN A 236 15.54 12.32 -1.04
N ILE A 237 14.39 12.37 -0.36
CA ILE A 237 13.68 13.63 -0.11
C ILE A 237 14.52 14.55 0.79
N THR A 238 15.13 14.00 1.84
CA THR A 238 15.91 14.79 2.80
C THR A 238 17.32 15.12 2.31
N ALA A 239 17.86 14.47 1.28
CA ALA A 239 19.24 14.62 0.81
C ALA A 239 19.72 16.09 0.65
N PRO A 240 18.90 17.04 0.16
CA PRO A 240 19.31 18.44 0.03
C PRO A 240 19.60 19.15 1.37
N LEU A 241 19.16 18.60 2.50
CA LEU A 241 19.37 19.18 3.82
C LEU A 241 20.77 18.82 4.35
N LYS A 242 21.68 19.79 4.35
CA LYS A 242 23.00 19.70 4.99
C LYS A 242 22.90 20.08 6.46
N THR A 243 22.86 19.09 7.36
CA THR A 243 22.47 19.29 8.77
C THR A 243 23.44 20.19 9.52
N GLU A 244 24.74 20.03 9.32
CA GLU A 244 25.77 20.88 9.93
C GLU A 244 25.64 22.34 9.50
N ASP A 245 25.48 22.60 8.20
CA ASP A 245 25.32 23.97 7.68
C ASP A 245 24.03 24.62 8.19
N ILE A 246 22.95 23.84 8.27
CA ILE A 246 21.66 24.33 8.80
C ILE A 246 21.79 24.68 10.28
N LYS A 247 22.44 23.85 11.11
CA LYS A 247 22.58 24.06 12.56
C LYS A 247 23.35 25.35 12.90
N ARG A 248 24.22 25.83 12.01
CA ARG A 248 24.99 27.08 12.17
C ARG A 248 24.18 28.35 11.90
N ILE A 249 23.05 28.26 11.20
CA ILE A 249 22.20 29.41 10.88
C ILE A 249 21.78 30.12 12.17
N GLY A 250 21.99 31.44 12.22
CA GLY A 250 21.69 32.29 13.38
C GLY A 250 22.79 32.34 14.43
N SER A 251 23.83 31.50 14.32
CA SER A 251 25.06 31.61 15.14
C SER A 251 26.10 32.50 14.46
N GLU A 252 26.01 32.64 13.14
CA GLU A 252 26.87 33.44 12.29
C GLU A 252 26.00 34.29 11.34
N ASN A 253 26.50 35.47 10.98
CA ASN A 253 25.82 36.37 10.02
C ASN A 253 25.89 35.87 8.57
N ARG A 254 26.71 34.87 8.27
CA ARG A 254 26.92 34.33 6.93
C ARG A 254 26.19 33.00 6.75
N VAL A 255 25.38 32.88 5.71
CA VAL A 255 24.73 31.62 5.33
C VAL A 255 24.93 31.37 3.86
N SER A 256 25.33 30.16 3.50
CA SER A 256 25.48 29.80 2.09
C SER A 256 24.14 29.81 1.35
N THR A 257 24.12 30.40 0.16
CA THR A 257 23.03 30.31 -0.82
C THR A 257 22.67 28.85 -1.12
N TYR A 258 23.64 27.93 -1.13
CA TYR A 258 23.40 26.49 -1.31
C TYR A 258 22.57 25.89 -0.17
N THR A 259 22.76 26.35 1.07
CA THR A 259 21.95 25.94 2.21
C THR A 259 20.50 26.38 2.02
N VAL A 260 20.27 27.63 1.60
CA VAL A 260 18.93 28.16 1.31
C VAL A 260 18.28 27.43 0.13
N TYR A 261 19.05 27.13 -0.92
CA TYR A 261 18.59 26.33 -2.05
C TYR A 261 18.19 24.91 -1.61
N GLY A 262 18.99 24.25 -0.77
CA GLY A 262 18.69 22.92 -0.23
C GLY A 262 17.39 22.90 0.59
N LEU A 263 17.10 23.94 1.38
CA LEU A 263 15.81 24.09 2.06
C LEU A 263 14.64 24.16 1.05
N ASN A 264 14.79 24.92 -0.04
CA ASN A 264 13.76 25.03 -1.07
C ASN A 264 13.57 23.72 -1.85
N GLU A 265 14.66 23.06 -2.22
CA GLU A 265 14.63 21.77 -2.92
C GLU A 265 13.93 20.69 -2.10
N PHE A 266 14.24 20.60 -0.80
CA PHE A 266 13.51 19.73 0.12
C PHE A 266 12.00 20.04 0.13
N LEU A 267 11.61 21.32 0.19
CA LEU A 267 10.20 21.70 0.14
C LEU A 267 9.55 21.34 -1.20
N ASN A 268 10.27 21.47 -2.32
CA ASN A 268 9.79 21.03 -3.63
C ASN A 268 9.59 19.51 -3.67
N ASN A 269 10.51 18.73 -3.12
CA ASN A 269 10.37 17.28 -3.02
C ASN A 269 9.14 16.88 -2.18
N ILE A 270 8.86 17.58 -1.08
CA ILE A 270 7.64 17.38 -0.29
C ILE A 270 6.39 17.76 -1.08
N ARG A 271 6.39 18.90 -1.80
CA ARG A 271 5.25 19.32 -2.63
C ARG A 271 4.96 18.30 -3.73
N ASN A 272 5.98 17.79 -4.40
CA ASN A 272 5.85 16.77 -5.45
C ASN A 272 5.25 15.48 -4.87
N ALA A 273 5.72 15.02 -3.72
CA ALA A 273 5.15 13.86 -3.05
C ALA A 273 3.66 14.06 -2.67
N VAL A 274 3.30 15.26 -2.20
CA VAL A 274 1.90 15.61 -1.90
C VAL A 274 1.06 15.67 -3.18
N ALA A 275 1.59 16.19 -4.28
CA ALA A 275 0.91 16.24 -5.56
C ALA A 275 0.60 14.83 -6.08
N TYR A 276 1.55 13.89 -6.00
CA TYR A 276 1.28 12.47 -6.29
C TYR A 276 0.13 11.92 -5.45
N ALA A 277 0.13 12.18 -4.14
CA ALA A 277 -0.96 11.74 -3.27
C ALA A 277 -2.31 12.37 -3.64
N GLN A 278 -2.33 13.60 -4.14
CA GLN A 278 -3.55 14.26 -4.62
C GLN A 278 -4.07 13.61 -5.91
N SER A 279 -3.18 13.30 -6.87
CA SER A 279 -3.55 12.60 -8.11
C SER A 279 -4.20 11.24 -7.85
N PHE A 280 -3.82 10.53 -6.77
CA PHE A 280 -4.53 9.30 -6.36
C PHE A 280 -6.01 9.57 -6.05
N ARG A 281 -6.30 10.64 -5.31
CA ARG A 281 -7.67 10.97 -4.88
C ARG A 281 -8.57 11.29 -6.06
N GLU A 282 -8.00 11.82 -7.13
CA GLU A 282 -8.71 12.10 -8.38
C GLU A 282 -9.10 10.83 -9.13
N ILE A 283 -8.25 9.78 -9.10
CA ILE A 283 -8.49 8.52 -9.82
C ILE A 283 -9.24 7.47 -8.99
N ALA A 284 -9.19 7.54 -7.66
CA ALA A 284 -9.76 6.55 -6.76
C ALA A 284 -11.25 6.22 -7.04
N PRO A 285 -12.14 7.20 -7.33
CA PRO A 285 -13.53 6.91 -7.69
C PRO A 285 -13.66 6.06 -8.96
N ASN A 286 -12.75 6.25 -9.92
CA ASN A 286 -12.81 5.61 -11.23
C ASN A 286 -12.18 4.20 -11.23
N LEU A 287 -11.31 3.87 -10.25
CA LEU A 287 -10.75 2.52 -10.11
C LEU A 287 -11.84 1.45 -9.94
N GLY A 288 -12.97 1.78 -9.32
CA GLY A 288 -14.13 0.87 -9.18
C GLY A 288 -15.22 1.04 -10.24
N SER A 289 -15.12 2.05 -11.11
CA SER A 289 -16.22 2.46 -12.01
C SER A 289 -16.63 1.34 -12.96
N ALA A 290 -17.93 1.14 -13.20
CA ALA A 290 -18.42 0.20 -14.22
C ALA A 290 -18.07 0.64 -15.65
N ASP A 291 -17.80 1.94 -15.85
CA ASP A 291 -17.29 2.46 -17.11
C ASP A 291 -15.85 1.97 -17.34
N ARG A 292 -15.69 1.10 -18.33
CA ARG A 292 -14.42 0.49 -18.70
C ARG A 292 -13.39 1.53 -19.16
N ALA A 293 -13.81 2.61 -19.82
CA ALA A 293 -12.88 3.64 -20.30
C ALA A 293 -12.31 4.44 -19.12
N ALA A 294 -13.19 4.94 -18.24
CA ALA A 294 -12.79 5.67 -17.03
C ALA A 294 -11.88 4.82 -16.12
N ARG A 295 -12.21 3.54 -15.98
CA ARG A 295 -11.43 2.56 -15.21
C ARG A 295 -10.06 2.28 -15.82
N HIS A 296 -9.97 2.13 -17.14
CA HIS A 296 -8.70 1.97 -17.83
C HIS A 296 -7.78 3.17 -17.59
N GLU A 297 -8.29 4.39 -17.83
CA GLU A 297 -7.54 5.63 -17.60
C GLU A 297 -7.08 5.75 -16.14
N ALA A 298 -7.93 5.37 -15.19
CA ALA A 298 -7.58 5.36 -13.77
C ALA A 298 -6.44 4.38 -13.46
N LEU A 299 -6.45 3.18 -14.05
CA LEU A 299 -5.39 2.18 -13.87
C LEU A 299 -4.08 2.60 -14.54
N GLU A 300 -4.10 3.21 -15.72
CA GLU A 300 -2.90 3.76 -16.36
C GLU A 300 -2.26 4.86 -15.49
N LYS A 301 -3.09 5.76 -14.94
CA LYS A 301 -2.60 6.78 -14.00
C LYS A 301 -2.07 6.14 -12.71
N LEU A 302 -2.75 5.12 -12.18
CA LEU A 302 -2.28 4.39 -11.01
C LEU A 302 -0.92 3.74 -11.27
N ASP A 303 -0.71 3.14 -12.45
CA ASP A 303 0.55 2.53 -12.85
C ASP A 303 1.73 3.51 -12.79
N SER A 304 1.52 4.74 -13.27
CA SER A 304 2.52 5.80 -13.15
C SER A 304 2.76 6.25 -11.70
N LEU A 305 1.72 6.18 -10.87
CA LEU A 305 1.74 6.69 -9.51
C LEU A 305 2.42 5.74 -8.52
N VAL A 306 2.24 4.43 -8.68
CA VAL A 306 2.74 3.43 -7.72
C VAL A 306 4.26 3.43 -7.60
N VAL A 307 4.97 3.87 -8.66
CA VAL A 307 6.42 4.12 -8.64
C VAL A 307 6.81 5.14 -7.55
N HIS A 308 5.88 5.99 -7.14
CA HIS A 308 6.06 7.01 -6.10
C HIS A 308 5.42 6.64 -4.75
N GLN A 309 4.91 5.42 -4.56
CA GLN A 309 4.26 4.99 -3.31
C GLN A 309 5.15 5.22 -2.07
N GLY A 310 6.44 4.88 -2.15
CA GLY A 310 7.40 5.12 -1.06
C GLY A 310 7.52 6.61 -0.70
N ARG A 311 7.50 7.51 -1.70
CA ARG A 311 7.52 8.97 -1.49
C ARG A 311 6.24 9.49 -0.86
N ILE A 312 5.08 9.00 -1.31
CA ILE A 312 3.78 9.34 -0.72
C ILE A 312 3.74 8.94 0.75
N GLN A 313 4.13 7.71 1.06
CA GLN A 313 4.12 7.19 2.42
C GLN A 313 5.17 7.85 3.32
N ALA A 314 6.29 8.32 2.77
CA ALA A 314 7.32 9.07 3.51
C ALA A 314 6.80 10.40 4.09
N ILE A 315 5.78 11.01 3.49
CA ILE A 315 5.25 12.33 3.91
C ILE A 315 4.87 12.35 5.39
N LYS A 316 4.24 11.29 5.92
CA LYS A 316 3.77 11.26 7.31
C LYS A 316 4.92 11.34 8.33
N TYR A 317 6.12 10.94 7.95
CA TYR A 317 7.35 11.07 8.76
C TYR A 317 8.04 12.42 8.57
N LEU A 318 7.91 13.01 7.37
CA LEU A 318 8.59 14.26 7.00
C LEU A 318 7.75 15.52 7.25
N ARG A 319 6.45 15.39 7.53
CA ARG A 319 5.52 16.52 7.63
C ARG A 319 5.94 17.55 8.69
N ARG A 320 6.42 17.09 9.84
CA ARG A 320 6.91 17.96 10.93
C ARG A 320 8.14 18.74 10.50
N LEU A 321 9.11 18.05 9.91
CA LEU A 321 10.33 18.65 9.35
C LEU A 321 9.99 19.65 8.24
N GLY A 322 9.10 19.27 7.32
CA GLY A 322 8.54 20.13 6.27
C GLY A 322 8.00 21.46 6.79
N ARG A 323 7.23 21.43 7.88
CA ARG A 323 6.68 22.65 8.51
C ARG A 323 7.78 23.54 9.08
N ALA A 324 8.78 22.96 9.75
CA ALA A 324 9.89 23.73 10.31
C ALA A 324 10.75 24.35 9.20
N VAL A 325 11.11 23.58 8.17
CA VAL A 325 11.86 24.07 7.01
C VAL A 325 11.10 25.16 6.28
N LYS A 326 9.77 25.03 6.10
CA LYS A 326 8.96 26.08 5.47
C LYS A 326 9.04 27.40 6.23
N LYS A 327 8.99 27.36 7.56
CA LYS A 327 9.10 28.57 8.42
C LYS A 327 10.48 29.20 8.32
N LEU A 328 11.54 28.40 8.44
CA LEU A 328 12.91 28.91 8.32
C LEU A 328 13.16 29.49 6.92
N TYR A 329 12.79 28.76 5.88
CA TYR A 329 12.92 29.21 4.49
C TYR A 329 12.12 30.50 4.21
N SER A 330 10.93 30.67 4.80
CA SER A 330 10.18 31.92 4.61
C SER A 330 10.87 33.14 5.21
N ILE A 331 11.65 32.96 6.29
CA ILE A 331 12.45 34.04 6.88
C ILE A 331 13.66 34.31 5.98
N LEU A 332 14.39 33.26 5.58
CA LEU A 332 15.64 33.40 4.82
C LEU A 332 15.47 33.82 3.35
N LYS A 333 14.29 33.63 2.77
CA LYS A 333 14.03 34.00 1.36
C LYS A 333 13.58 35.44 1.19
N ASP A 334 13.21 36.11 2.28
CA ASP A 334 12.69 37.47 2.24
C ASP A 334 13.79 38.41 1.73
N PRO A 335 13.61 39.09 0.59
CA PRO A 335 14.62 39.98 0.02
C PRO A 335 15.08 41.07 0.98
N ASP A 336 14.23 41.49 1.91
CA ASP A 336 14.55 42.52 2.89
C ASP A 336 15.39 41.97 4.05
N SER A 337 15.48 40.65 4.21
CA SER A 337 16.15 40.01 5.34
C SER A 337 17.63 39.70 5.11
N PHE A 338 18.16 39.87 3.89
CA PHE A 338 19.57 39.59 3.60
C PHE A 338 20.18 40.54 2.59
N PHE A 339 21.49 40.74 2.74
CA PHE A 339 22.32 41.40 1.75
C PHE A 339 23.13 40.35 0.99
N ASN A 340 23.06 40.40 -0.34
CA ASN A 340 24.06 39.75 -1.18
C ASN A 340 25.20 40.74 -1.36
N PRO A 341 26.40 40.47 -0.86
CA PRO A 341 27.54 41.28 -1.23
C PRO A 341 27.61 41.30 -2.77
N PRO A 342 27.60 42.47 -3.44
CA PRO A 342 28.06 42.51 -4.81
C PRO A 342 29.48 41.92 -4.82
N GLY A 343 29.99 41.47 -5.97
CA GLY A 343 31.39 41.05 -6.11
C GLY A 343 32.43 42.15 -5.81
N GLU A 344 32.04 43.20 -5.10
CA GLU A 344 32.86 44.27 -4.57
C GLU A 344 32.88 44.20 -3.03
N PRO A 345 34.05 44.44 -2.41
CA PRO A 345 34.24 44.32 -0.97
C PRO A 345 33.30 45.24 -0.19
N VAL A 346 32.59 44.66 0.78
CA VAL A 346 31.80 45.42 1.76
C VAL A 346 32.76 45.89 2.84
N PHE A 347 32.82 47.20 3.05
CA PHE A 347 33.60 47.81 4.12
C PHE A 347 32.93 47.54 5.47
N ASP A 348 33.66 46.96 6.41
CA ASP A 348 33.31 47.03 7.83
C ASP A 348 33.49 48.49 8.32
N ILE A 349 32.64 48.92 9.26
CA ILE A 349 32.58 50.25 9.90
C ILE A 349 33.93 50.62 10.56
N TYR A 350 34.82 49.64 10.77
CA TYR A 350 36.18 49.83 11.30
C TYR A 350 37.30 49.86 10.24
N GLY A 351 36.99 49.90 8.94
CA GLY A 351 37.99 50.04 7.87
C GLY A 351 38.86 48.81 7.66
N ALA A 352 38.49 47.65 8.20
CA ALA A 352 39.10 46.38 7.89
C ALA A 352 38.52 45.82 6.59
N PHE A 353 39.40 45.38 5.68
CA PHE A 353 39.00 44.59 4.53
C PHE A 353 38.43 43.27 5.04
N VAL A 354 37.13 43.09 4.90
CA VAL A 354 36.55 41.76 4.88
C VAL A 354 36.77 41.30 3.45
N ASP A 355 37.61 40.28 3.24
CA ASP A 355 37.77 39.65 1.92
C ASP A 355 36.37 39.44 1.35
N ALA A 356 36.10 40.09 0.22
CA ALA A 356 34.91 39.83 -0.55
C ALA A 356 34.94 38.32 -0.82
N PRO A 357 33.97 37.53 -0.34
CA PRO A 357 33.85 36.20 -0.90
C PRO A 357 33.59 36.46 -2.39
N ASP A 358 34.50 36.01 -3.25
CA ASP A 358 34.38 36.00 -4.72
C ASP A 358 33.15 35.17 -5.20
N ASP A 359 32.19 34.92 -4.33
CA ASP A 359 31.25 33.84 -4.43
C ASP A 359 29.85 34.36 -4.13
N GLU A 360 29.03 34.48 -5.18
CA GLU A 360 27.57 34.65 -5.15
C GLU A 360 26.87 33.56 -4.28
N SER A 361 27.64 32.61 -3.74
CA SER A 361 27.23 31.54 -2.85
C SER A 361 27.00 31.95 -1.39
N VAL A 362 27.18 33.22 -0.98
CA VAL A 362 27.01 33.65 0.42
C VAL A 362 26.00 34.78 0.57
N ARG A 363 25.08 34.62 1.53
CA ARG A 363 24.10 35.64 1.95
C ARG A 363 24.45 36.13 3.35
N ILE A 364 24.40 37.43 3.57
CA ILE A 364 24.68 38.07 4.85
C ILE A 364 23.37 38.49 5.51
N TYR A 365 23.21 38.15 6.78
CA TYR A 365 22.02 38.34 7.60
C TYR A 365 22.39 39.05 8.92
N SER A 366 21.48 39.85 9.46
CA SER A 366 21.61 40.58 10.74
C SER A 366 21.23 39.74 11.96
N PHE A 367 21.83 38.56 12.11
CA PHE A 367 21.54 37.71 13.28
C PHE A 367 22.22 38.23 14.56
N VAL A 368 23.43 38.78 14.40
CA VAL A 368 24.27 39.39 15.44
C VAL A 368 24.29 40.91 15.19
N SER A 369 24.22 41.71 16.26
CA SER A 369 23.94 43.16 16.27
C SER A 369 25.04 44.06 15.68
N GLU A 370 25.69 43.63 14.62
CA GLU A 370 26.87 44.30 14.05
C GLU A 370 26.53 45.13 12.79
N PHE A 371 25.27 45.09 12.31
CA PHE A 371 24.83 45.80 11.12
C PHE A 371 23.60 46.66 11.43
N ASP A 372 23.82 47.95 11.72
CA ASP A 372 22.75 48.92 12.03
C ASP A 372 21.81 49.18 10.83
N ASP A 373 22.26 48.90 9.60
CA ASP A 373 21.52 49.17 8.36
C ASP A 373 20.62 48.01 7.89
N LEU A 374 20.68 46.84 8.55
CA LEU A 374 19.86 45.68 8.20
C LEU A 374 18.68 45.52 9.18
N PRO A 375 17.48 45.16 8.70
CA PRO A 375 16.34 44.95 9.59
C PRO A 375 16.64 43.83 10.59
N SER A 376 16.32 44.07 11.85
CA SER A 376 16.54 43.10 12.93
C SER A 376 15.74 41.81 12.70
N MET A 377 16.41 40.66 12.79
CA MET A 377 15.78 39.36 12.62
C MET A 377 15.46 38.65 13.95
N PRO A 378 14.48 37.73 13.95
CA PRO A 378 14.12 36.96 15.15
C PRO A 378 15.14 35.85 15.45
N THR A 379 16.35 36.23 15.87
CA THR A 379 17.52 35.33 16.01
C THR A 379 17.23 34.10 16.87
N GLU A 380 16.56 34.24 18.01
CA GLU A 380 16.22 33.09 18.86
C GLU A 380 15.34 32.07 18.13
N GLN A 381 14.35 32.55 17.39
CA GLN A 381 13.45 31.69 16.61
C GLN A 381 14.20 30.98 15.48
N VAL A 382 15.08 31.70 14.79
CA VAL A 382 15.88 31.15 13.69
C VAL A 382 16.84 30.08 14.19
N VAL A 383 17.59 30.36 15.25
CA VAL A 383 18.52 29.39 15.87
C VAL A 383 17.77 28.15 16.35
N TRP A 384 16.61 28.34 16.98
CA TRP A 384 15.78 27.22 17.43
C TRP A 384 15.29 26.36 16.26
N LEU A 385 14.78 26.98 15.18
CA LEU A 385 14.31 26.27 13.99
C LEU A 385 15.46 25.52 13.31
N ALA A 386 16.62 26.16 13.13
CA ALA A 386 17.81 25.58 12.55
C ALA A 386 18.28 24.32 13.29
N LYS A 387 18.46 24.43 14.62
CA LYS A 387 18.82 23.28 15.47
C LYS A 387 17.80 22.17 15.37
N PHE A 388 16.51 22.51 15.48
CA PHE A 388 15.43 21.53 15.35
C PHE A 388 15.46 20.79 14.00
N ILE A 389 15.64 21.51 12.90
CA ILE A 389 15.69 20.93 11.55
C ILE A 389 16.89 20.00 11.41
N GLY A 390 18.08 20.41 11.88
CA GLY A 390 19.28 19.57 11.85
C GLY A 390 19.08 18.26 12.61
N ASP A 391 18.65 18.36 13.88
CA ASP A 391 18.44 17.20 14.75
C ASP A 391 17.34 16.26 14.23
N GLU A 392 16.23 16.81 13.74
CA GLU A 392 15.13 15.99 13.22
C GLU A 392 15.52 15.31 11.90
N THR A 393 16.31 15.97 11.05
CA THR A 393 16.84 15.38 9.81
C THR A 393 17.75 14.19 10.13
N GLU A 394 18.67 14.35 11.08
CA GLU A 394 19.53 13.24 11.55
C GLU A 394 18.72 12.08 12.11
N LYS A 395 17.74 12.35 12.98
CA LYS A 395 16.86 11.30 13.54
C LYS A 395 16.12 10.53 12.45
N VAL A 396 15.58 11.24 11.46
CA VAL A 396 14.84 10.62 10.36
C VAL A 396 15.76 9.76 9.48
N ARG A 397 17.03 10.17 9.29
CA ARG A 397 18.03 9.41 8.51
C ARG A 397 18.64 8.23 9.29
N MET A 398 18.91 8.36 10.60
CA MET A 398 19.50 7.28 11.41
C MET A 398 18.61 6.04 11.49
N ASN A 399 17.28 6.22 11.42
CA ASN A 399 16.34 5.10 11.33
C ASN A 399 16.43 4.31 10.00
N VAL A 400 17.27 4.74 9.06
CA VAL A 400 17.56 4.04 7.80
C VAL A 400 18.83 3.19 7.91
N THR A 401 19.77 3.53 8.80
CA THR A 401 21.10 2.89 8.90
C THR A 401 21.11 1.67 9.83
N LEU A 402 20.00 1.40 10.53
CA LEU A 402 19.85 0.30 11.50
C LEU A 402 19.09 -0.92 10.94
N ILE A 403 18.87 -0.97 9.62
CA ILE A 403 18.38 -2.13 8.86
C ILE A 403 19.47 -2.50 7.87
#